data_AF-A0A0C2ZHY6-F1
#
_entry.id   AF-A0A0C2ZHY6-F1
#
_cell.length_a   1.000
_cell.length_b   1.000
_cell.length_c   1.000
_cell.angle_alpha   90.00
_cell.angle_beta   90.00
_cell.angle_gamma   90.00
#
_symmetry.space_group_name_H-M   'P 1'
#
loop_
_entity.id
_entity.type
_entity.pdbx_description
1 polymer ?
#
loop_
_entity_poly.entity_id
_entity_poly.type
_entity_poly.pdbx_seq_one_letter_code
_entity_poly.pdbx_strand_id
1 'polypeptide(L)' 'MCRWRHVRNVYLACGHAFTLPDELIVCDNRNCKFSPNHPPDCTPPKCKQTCWQYRQYPQQYSPNINSMCPTCQQEAMRR' A
#
# COMPACT_ATOMS: atom_id res chain seq x y z
N MET A 1 -12.47 -8.66 5.12
CA MET A 1 -13.04 -9.00 3.78
C MET A 1 -11.94 -8.95 2.74
N CYS A 2 -11.81 -9.98 1.90
CA CYS A 2 -10.77 -10.05 0.86
C CYS A 2 -11.19 -9.12 -0.27
N ARG A 3 -10.26 -8.30 -0.79
CA ARG A 3 -10.59 -7.35 -1.87
C ARG A 3 -9.38 -6.96 -2.70
N TRP A 4 -9.62 -6.63 -3.96
CA TRP A 4 -8.62 -5.97 -4.80
C TRP A 4 -8.48 -4.50 -4.45
N ARG A 5 -7.27 -3.96 -4.57
CA ARG A 5 -6.94 -2.56 -4.35
C ARG A 5 -6.11 -2.04 -5.51
N HIS A 6 -6.53 -0.91 -6.06
CA HIS A 6 -5.72 -0.13 -6.99
C HIS A 6 -4.77 0.78 -6.22
N VAL A 7 -3.50 0.77 -6.59
CA VAL A 7 -2.47 1.64 -5.99
C VAL A 7 -1.94 2.62 -7.02
N ARG A 8 -1.86 3.90 -6.66
CA ARG A 8 -1.32 4.95 -7.51
C ARG A 8 -0.30 5.80 -6.76
N ASN A 9 0.97 5.54 -6.96
CA ASN A 9 2.04 6.30 -6.31
C ASN A 9 2.15 7.70 -6.95
N VAL A 10 2.06 8.75 -6.14
CA VAL A 10 2.26 10.14 -6.58
C VAL A 10 3.66 10.57 -6.17
N TYR A 11 4.53 10.79 -7.15
CA TYR A 11 5.93 11.18 -6.96
C TYR A 11 6.05 12.70 -6.90
N LEU A 12 6.30 13.24 -5.72
CA LEU A 12 6.31 14.68 -5.47
C LEU A 12 7.51 15.40 -6.09
N ALA A 13 8.62 14.71 -6.35
CA ALA A 13 9.81 15.34 -6.95
C ALA A 13 9.63 15.69 -8.44
N CYS A 14 8.82 14.91 -9.16
CA CYS A 14 8.54 15.13 -10.59
C CYS A 14 7.06 15.41 -10.89
N GLY A 15 6.19 15.39 -9.88
CA GLY A 15 4.73 15.57 -10.03
C GLY A 15 4.01 14.44 -10.77
N HIS A 16 4.69 13.34 -11.10
CA HIS A 16 4.11 12.25 -11.86
C HIS A 16 3.38 11.27 -10.95
N ALA A 17 2.28 10.71 -11.45
CA ALA A 17 1.58 9.63 -10.79
C ALA A 17 1.75 8.33 -11.59
N PHE A 18 2.11 7.25 -10.88
CA PHE A 18 2.33 5.94 -11.47
C PHE A 18 1.30 4.96 -10.92
N THR A 19 0.49 4.38 -11.80
CA THR A 19 -0.48 3.35 -11.43
C THR A 19 0.24 2.01 -11.35
N LEU A 20 0.20 1.40 -10.17
CA LEU A 20 0.72 0.06 -9.93
C LEU A 20 -0.36 -0.99 -10.26
N PRO A 21 0.06 -2.24 -10.53
CA PRO A 21 -0.90 -3.33 -10.70
C PRO A 21 -1.76 -3.52 -9.46
N ASP A 22 -2.95 -4.08 -9.69
CA ASP A 22 -3.89 -4.44 -8.64
C ASP A 22 -3.27 -5.38 -7.61
N GLU A 23 -3.40 -5.03 -6.33
CA GLU A 23 -2.96 -5.87 -5.22
C GLU A 23 -4.16 -6.52 -4.55
N LEU A 24 -4.10 -7.85 -4.38
CA LEU A 24 -5.08 -8.59 -3.60
C LEU A 24 -4.82 -8.40 -2.10
N ILE A 25 -5.74 -7.73 -1.41
CA ILE A 25 -5.74 -7.67 0.05
C ILE A 25 -6.31 -8.98 0.60
N VAL A 26 -5.43 -9.80 1.16
CA VAL A 26 -5.80 -11.06 1.82
C VAL A 26 -6.51 -10.76 3.14
N CYS A 27 -7.68 -11.37 3.32
CA CYS A 27 -8.49 -11.20 4.51
C CYS A 27 -8.17 -12.16 5.65
N ASP A 28 -7.49 -13.26 5.36
CA ASP A 28 -7.12 -14.29 6.34
C ASP A 28 -5.77 -14.01 7.04
N ASN A 29 -5.25 -12.79 6.92
CA ASN A 29 -3.99 -12.45 7.55
C ASN A 29 -4.13 -12.38 9.09
N ARG A 30 -3.54 -13.35 9.80
CA ARG A 30 -3.50 -13.43 11.27
C ARG A 30 -2.98 -12.14 11.93
N ASN A 31 -2.12 -11.40 11.26
CA ASN A 31 -1.57 -10.12 11.74
C ASN A 31 -2.47 -8.92 11.41
N CYS A 32 -3.74 -9.13 11.07
CA CYS A 32 -4.68 -8.07 10.76
C CYS A 32 -5.88 -8.11 11.69
N LYS A 33 -6.15 -7.01 12.41
CA LYS A 33 -7.24 -6.93 13.40
C LYS A 33 -8.64 -7.22 12.86
N PHE A 34 -8.81 -7.13 11.54
CA PHE A 34 -10.07 -7.39 10.82
C PHE A 34 -10.13 -8.78 10.19
N SER A 35 -9.09 -9.60 10.39
CA SER A 35 -9.11 -10.97 9.94
C SER A 35 -9.95 -11.83 10.89
N PRO A 36 -10.77 -12.76 10.38
CA PRO A 36 -11.46 -13.73 11.22
C PRO A 36 -10.48 -14.63 12.00
N ASN A 37 -9.26 -14.82 11.49
CA ASN A 37 -8.21 -15.64 12.09
C ASN A 37 -7.21 -14.82 12.94
N HIS A 38 -7.59 -13.61 13.37
CA HIS A 38 -6.74 -12.79 14.24
C HIS A 38 -6.63 -13.40 15.65
N PRO A 39 -5.42 -13.77 16.11
CA PRO A 39 -5.26 -14.39 17.42
C PRO A 39 -5.44 -13.34 18.54
N PRO A 40 -5.99 -13.75 19.70
CA PRO A 40 -6.14 -12.85 20.85
C PRO A 40 -4.79 -12.41 21.43
N ASP A 41 -3.74 -13.19 21.21
CA ASP A 41 -2.36 -12.90 21.61
C ASP A 41 -1.70 -11.78 20.77
N CYS A 42 -2.33 -11.37 19.66
CA CYS A 42 -1.79 -10.31 18.82
C CYS A 42 -1.91 -8.95 19.51
N THR A 43 -0.84 -8.53 20.16
CA THR A 43 -0.73 -7.25 20.85
C THR A 43 -0.40 -6.11 19.88
N PRO A 44 -1.11 -4.96 19.96
CA PRO A 44 -0.71 -3.74 19.25
C PRO A 44 0.71 -3.33 19.65
N PRO A 45 1.55 -2.78 18.74
CA PRO A 45 1.19 -2.14 17.46
C PRO A 45 1.36 -3.02 16.22
N LYS A 46 1.89 -4.24 16.38
CA LYS A 46 2.37 -5.08 15.26
C LYS A 46 1.26 -5.37 14.26
N CYS A 47 0.06 -5.71 14.75
CA CYS A 47 -1.12 -5.91 13.90
C CYS A 47 -1.54 -4.67 13.12
N LYS A 48 -1.43 -3.46 13.69
CA LYS A 48 -1.85 -2.22 13.01
C LYS A 48 -0.89 -1.85 11.88
N GLN A 49 0.39 -2.16 12.01
CA GLN A 49 1.41 -1.84 11.00
C GLN A 49 1.29 -2.74 9.76
N THR A 50 1.00 -4.03 9.97
CA THR A 50 0.91 -5.05 8.92
C THR A 50 -0.49 -5.25 8.34
N CYS A 51 -1.52 -4.71 8.98
CA CYS A 51 -2.91 -4.86 8.52
C CYS A 51 -3.22 -3.89 7.38
N TRP A 52 -3.18 -4.43 6.17
CA TRP A 52 -3.59 -3.72 4.96
C TRP A 52 -5.08 -3.34 4.95
N GLN A 53 -5.94 -4.10 5.67
CA GLN A 53 -7.36 -3.73 5.82
C GLN A 53 -7.57 -2.46 6.68
N TYR A 54 -6.60 -2.09 7.55
CA TYR A 54 -6.67 -0.88 8.40
C TYR A 54 -6.27 0.41 7.69
N ARG A 55 -5.63 0.33 6.52
CA ARG A 55 -5.34 1.51 5.69
C ARG A 55 -6.55 1.85 4.83
N GLN A 56 -7.69 2.07 5.51
CA GLN A 56 -9.06 2.07 5.01
C GLN A 56 -9.27 2.86 3.70
N TYR A 57 -10.31 2.43 2.97
CA TYR A 57 -11.22 3.23 2.16
C TYR A 57 -10.71 4.65 1.77
N PRO A 58 -10.42 4.94 0.49
CA PRO A 58 -11.11 4.42 -0.70
C PRO A 58 -10.46 3.16 -1.29
N GLN A 59 -11.11 2.54 -2.29
CA GLN A 59 -10.52 1.47 -3.13
C GLN A 59 -9.19 1.88 -3.77
N GLN A 60 -8.96 3.18 -3.92
CA GLN A 60 -7.75 3.77 -4.49
C GLN A 60 -6.83 4.24 -3.37
N TYR A 61 -5.68 3.58 -3.22
CA TYR A 61 -4.61 4.02 -2.33
C TYR A 61 -3.58 4.81 -3.12
N SER A 62 -3.45 6.10 -2.84
CA SER A 62 -2.52 6.97 -3.55
C SER A 62 -1.50 7.61 -2.59
N PRO A 63 -0.40 6.91 -2.26
CA PRO A 63 0.62 7.48 -1.38
C PRO A 63 1.44 8.55 -2.11
N ASN A 64 1.74 9.62 -1.37
CA ASN A 64 2.65 10.67 -1.83
C ASN A 64 4.08 10.29 -1.46
N ILE A 65 4.94 10.11 -2.47
CA ILE A 65 6.33 9.69 -2.33
C ILE A 65 7.23 10.88 -2.67
N ASN A 66 8.07 11.31 -1.73
CA ASN A 66 9.08 12.35 -1.92
C ASN A 66 10.29 11.82 -2.71
N SER A 67 10.06 11.29 -3.91
CA SER A 67 11.10 10.80 -4.80
C SER A 67 10.70 11.02 -6.27
N MET A 68 11.62 10.78 -7.18
CA MET A 68 11.38 10.76 -8.63
C MET A 68 10.67 9.46 -9.03
N CYS A 69 9.82 9.50 -10.06
CA CYS A 69 9.25 8.28 -10.61
C CYS A 69 10.33 7.46 -11.35
N PRO A 70 10.13 6.13 -11.54
CA PRO A 70 11.11 5.28 -12.21
C PRO A 70 11.53 5.79 -13.60
N THR A 71 10.59 6.35 -14.35
CA THR A 71 10.87 6.96 -15.66
C THR A 71 11.81 8.15 -15.54
N CYS A 72 11.51 9.11 -14.67
CA CYS A 72 12.37 10.28 -14.47
C CYS A 72 13.72 9.91 -13.86
N GLN A 73 13.76 8.89 -13.00
CA GLN A 73 15.01 8.36 -12.45
C GLN A 73 15.87 7.72 -13.55
N GLN A 74 15.26 6.96 -14.45
CA GLN A 74 15.98 6.32 -15.55
C GLN A 74 16.49 7.35 -16.57
N GLU A 75 15.72 8.40 -16.85
CA GLU A 75 16.18 9.52 -17.69
C GLU A 75 17.31 10.32 -17.03
N ALA A 76 17.27 10.49 -15.70
CA ALA A 76 18.37 11.13 -14.96
C ALA A 76 19.67 10.30 -14.97
N MET A 77 19.58 8.97 -15.01
CA MET A 77 20.73 8.06 -15.09
C MET A 77 21.33 7.96 -16.50
N ARG A 78 20.62 8.42 -17.54
CA ARG A 78 21.10 8.43 -18.94
C ARG A 78 21.89 9.69 -19.30
N ARG A 79 21.98 10.67 -18.39
CA ARG A 79 22.75 11.91 -18.54
C ARG A 79 24.08 11.82 -17.80
#